data_AF-J9QUF1-F1
#
_entry.id   AF-J9QUF1-F1
#
_cell.length_a   1.000
_cell.length_b   1.000
_cell.length_c   1.000
_cell.angle_alpha   90.00
_cell.angle_beta   90.00
_cell.angle_gamma   90.00
#
_symmetry.space_group_name_H-M   'P 1'
#
loop_
_entity.id
_entity.type
_entity.pdbx_description
1 polymer ?
#
loop_
_entity_poly.entity_id
_entity_poly.type
_entity_poly.pdbx_seq_one_letter_code
_entity_poly.pdbx_strand_id
1 'polypeptide(L)' 'VAFVVKSEKSQATEDEIKQYISKQVIFYKRIKRVFFIEAIPKAPSGKILRKNLREKLPGI' A
#
# COMPACT_ATOMS: atom_id res chain seq x y z
N VAL A 1 -3.81 2.01 5.96
CA VAL A 1 -3.94 1.39 4.61
C VAL A 1 -2.56 1.30 3.98
N ALA A 2 -2.38 0.47 2.97
CA ALA A 2 -1.14 0.39 2.18
C ALA A 2 -1.45 0.49 0.68
N PHE A 3 -0.54 1.07 -0.08
CA PHE A 3 -0.55 1.08 -1.54
C PHE A 3 0.67 0.31 -2.02
N VAL A 4 0.47 -0.69 -2.86
CA VAL A 4 1.51 -1.65 -3.26
C VAL A 4 1.54 -1.77 -4.77
N VAL A 5 2.72 -1.64 -5.36
CA VAL A 5 2.98 -2.06 -6.74
C VAL A 5 3.57 -3.46 -6.66
N LYS A 6 2.96 -4.41 -7.36
CA LYS A 6 3.45 -5.79 -7.43
C LYS A 6 4.62 -5.87 -8.40
N SER A 7 5.63 -6.67 -8.06
CA SER A 7 6.63 -7.10 -9.04
C SER A 7 5.96 -7.91 -10.15
N GLU A 8 6.55 -7.92 -11.32
CA GLU A 8 6.09 -8.73 -12.44
C GLU A 8 5.93 -10.20 -12.00
N LYS A 9 4.77 -10.80 -12.35
CA LYS A 9 4.37 -12.18 -12.01
C LYS A 9 4.09 -12.45 -10.52
N SER A 10 4.13 -11.44 -9.65
CA SER A 10 3.79 -11.64 -8.23
C SER A 10 2.31 -11.97 -8.06
N GLN A 11 2.03 -13.08 -7.35
CA GLN A 11 0.69 -13.50 -6.96
C GLN A 11 0.30 -13.04 -5.55
N ALA A 12 1.10 -12.15 -4.94
CA ALA A 12 0.90 -11.74 -3.54
C ALA A 12 -0.52 -11.24 -3.28
N THR A 13 -1.21 -11.82 -2.31
CA THR A 13 -2.57 -11.43 -1.96
C THR A 13 -2.59 -10.37 -0.87
N GLU A 14 -3.73 -9.69 -0.70
CA GLU A 14 -3.89 -8.73 0.40
C GLU A 14 -3.73 -9.40 1.77
N ASP A 15 -4.25 -10.62 1.93
CA ASP A 15 -4.19 -11.35 3.20
C ASP A 15 -2.78 -11.82 3.52
N GLU A 16 -2.02 -12.31 2.54
CA GLU A 16 -0.60 -12.65 2.71
C GLU A 16 0.21 -11.44 3.19
N ILE A 17 0.00 -10.26 2.59
CA ILE A 17 0.69 -9.03 2.98
C ILE A 17 0.29 -8.61 4.40
N LYS A 18 -1.02 -8.64 4.73
CA LYS A 18 -1.49 -8.34 6.09
C LYS A 18 -0.91 -9.30 7.12
N GLN A 19 -0.91 -10.60 6.83
CA GLN A 19 -0.39 -11.63 7.72
C GLN A 19 1.11 -11.45 7.94
N TYR A 20 1.88 -11.19 6.88
CA TYR A 20 3.31 -10.91 6.96
C TYR A 20 3.60 -9.70 7.86
N ILE A 21 2.92 -8.56 7.62
CA ILE A 21 3.11 -7.34 8.43
C ILE A 21 2.67 -7.55 9.89
N SER A 22 1.61 -8.34 10.13
CA SER A 22 1.08 -8.56 11.48
C SER A 22 2.07 -9.20 12.47
N LYS A 23 3.07 -9.91 11.93
CA LYS A 23 4.18 -10.54 12.68
C LYS A 23 5.31 -9.55 13.01
N GLN A 24 5.38 -8.42 12.30
CA GLN A 24 6.45 -7.42 12.46
C GLN A 24 6.02 -6.19 13.26
N VAL A 25 4.72 -5.94 13.37
CA VAL A 25 4.18 -4.77 14.05
C VAL A 25 3.10 -5.11 15.06
N ILE A 26 3.06 -4.32 16.13
CA ILE A 26 2.01 -4.33 17.16
C ILE A 26 0.62 -4.02 16.57
N PHE A 27 -0.43 -4.47 17.28
CA PHE A 27 -1.79 -4.56 16.75
C PHE A 27 -2.33 -3.28 16.11
N TYR A 28 -2.12 -2.11 16.73
CA TYR A 28 -2.67 -0.84 16.24
C TYR A 28 -1.91 -0.27 15.03
N LYS A 29 -0.70 -0.74 14.75
CA LYS A 29 0.08 -0.37 13.55
C LYS A 29 -0.24 -1.27 12.35
N ARG A 30 -1.04 -2.33 12.53
CA ARG A 30 -1.39 -3.26 11.45
C ARG A 30 -2.22 -2.56 10.37
N ILE A 31 -1.92 -2.86 9.12
CA ILE A 31 -2.63 -2.31 7.97
C ILE A 31 -3.99 -3.00 7.78
N LYS A 32 -5.06 -2.20 7.60
CA LYS A 32 -6.43 -2.71 7.47
C LYS A 32 -6.85 -3.04 6.03
N ARG A 33 -6.32 -2.29 5.05
CA ARG A 33 -6.62 -2.42 3.62
C ARG A 33 -5.35 -2.27 2.80
N VAL A 34 -5.19 -3.10 1.77
CA VAL A 34 -4.11 -3.03 0.78
C VAL A 34 -4.72 -2.72 -0.58
N PHE A 35 -4.23 -1.66 -1.21
CA PHE A 35 -4.61 -1.29 -2.58
C PHE A 35 -3.46 -1.62 -3.51
N PHE A 36 -3.70 -2.52 -4.46
CA PHE A 36 -2.76 -2.76 -5.55
C PHE A 36 -2.95 -1.68 -6.62
N ILE A 37 -1.85 -1.05 -7.00
CA ILE A 37 -1.83 0.00 -8.02
C ILE A 37 -0.72 -0.28 -9.02
N GLU A 38 -0.87 0.23 -10.25
CA GLU A 38 0.12 0.05 -11.31
C GLU A 38 1.42 0.80 -11.02
N ALA A 39 1.32 2.01 -10.44
CA ALA A 39 2.47 2.84 -10.12
C ALA A 39 2.26 3.72 -8.90
N ILE A 40 3.32 3.93 -8.12
CA ILE A 40 3.34 4.92 -7.03
C ILE A 40 3.50 6.32 -7.65
N PRO A 41 2.59 7.28 -7.39
CA PRO A 41 2.71 8.62 -7.93
C PRO A 41 3.94 9.32 -7.36
N LYS A 42 4.81 9.80 -8.23
CA LYS A 42 6.05 10.50 -7.88
C LYS A 42 6.13 11.82 -8.62
N ALA A 43 6.72 12.82 -7.97
CA ALA A 43 7.15 14.05 -8.62
C ALA A 43 8.33 13.77 -9.57
N PRO A 44 8.68 14.69 -10.49
CA PRO A 44 9.88 14.56 -11.33
C PRO A 44 11.18 14.37 -10.53
N SER A 45 11.23 14.89 -9.29
CA SER A 45 12.34 14.69 -8.35
C SER A 45 12.33 13.31 -7.64
N GLY A 46 11.39 12.43 -7.95
CA GLY A 46 11.23 11.10 -7.34
C GLY A 46 10.46 11.09 -6.02
N LYS A 47 10.10 12.26 -5.46
CA LYS A 47 9.32 12.34 -4.21
C LYS A 47 7.95 11.69 -4.36
N ILE A 48 7.57 10.83 -3.43
CA ILE A 48 6.25 10.18 -3.43
C ILE A 48 5.16 11.21 -3.09
N LEU A 49 4.17 11.34 -3.96
CA LEU A 49 3.03 12.24 -3.80
C LEU A 49 1.93 11.58 -2.96
N ARG A 50 2.11 11.59 -1.63
CA ARG A 50 1.17 10.97 -0.69
C ARG A 50 -0.23 11.58 -0.71
N LYS A 51 -0.36 12.85 -1.12
CA LYS A 51 -1.66 13.52 -1.27
C LYS A 51 -2.53 12.80 -2.30
N ASN A 52 -1.99 12.55 -3.49
CA ASN A 52 -2.68 11.84 -4.58
C ASN A 52 -3.08 10.42 -4.16
N LEU A 53 -2.28 9.76 -3.31
CA LEU A 53 -2.64 8.46 -2.75
C LEU A 53 -3.82 8.55 -1.76
N ARG A 54 -3.89 9.61 -0.94
CA ARG A 54 -4.99 9.83 0.01
C ARG A 54 -6.31 10.13 -0.71
N GLU A 55 -6.27 10.90 -1.79
CA GLU A 55 -7.45 11.23 -2.61
C GLU A 55 -8.12 9.98 -3.24
N LYS A 56 -7.39 8.86 -3.37
CA LYS A 56 -7.96 7.59 -3.83
C LYS A 56 -8.76 6.83 -2.76
N LEU A 57 -8.76 7.29 -1.51
CA LEU A 57 -9.49 6.64 -0.44
C LEU A 57 -10.95 7.12 -0.45
N PRO A 58 -11.94 6.23 -0.60
CA PRO A 58 -13.34 6.64 -0.51
C PRO A 58 -13.68 7.06 0.92
N GLY A 59 -14.20 8.27 1.08
CA GLY A 59 -14.82 8.75 2.32
C GLY A 59 -13.86 9.12 3.46
N ILE A 60 -12.74 9.77 3.13
CA ILE A 60 -11.92 10.55 4.08
C ILE A 60 -11.78 11.96 3.53
#